data_AF-A0A4Q4U0N9-F1
#
_entry.id   AF-A0A4Q4U0N9-F1
#
_cell.length_a   1.000
_cell.length_b   1.000
_cell.length_c   1.000
_cell.angle_alpha   90.00
_cell.angle_beta   90.00
_cell.angle_gamma   90.00
#
_symmetry.space_group_name_H-M   'P 1'
#
loop_
_entity.id
_entity.type
_entity.pdbx_description
1 polymer ?
#
loop_
_entity_poly.entity_id
_entity_poly.type
_entity_poly.pdbx_seq_one_letter_code
_entity_poly.pdbx_strand_id
1 'polypeptide(L)'
;MSPYSLCTYEFKDYGAAHLRSQKRPHQSIFQMIIQVAVCRHFGYNTMSLDVVGLRQFLHGRVQTFNVQTAKVAACCAAAEGEAIGAMERKCLLGGAVKSHAREVMEPGEERPALYDDPVYSRAK
;
A
#
# COMPACT_ATOMS: atom_id res chain seq x y z
N MET A 1 30.44 -7.40 18.17
CA MET A 1 29.43 -7.18 17.11
C MET A 1 28.65 -5.94 17.47
N SER A 2 28.45 -5.00 16.54
CA SER A 2 27.48 -3.91 16.75
C SER A 2 26.11 -4.55 16.97
N PRO A 3 25.32 -4.15 17.99
CA PRO A 3 23.96 -4.66 18.20
C PRO A 3 23.02 -4.28 17.05
N TYR A 4 23.47 -3.39 16.14
CA TYR A 4 22.70 -2.93 14.99
C TYR A 4 23.43 -3.27 13.68
N SER A 5 22.66 -3.72 12.71
CA SER A 5 23.07 -3.91 11.32
C SER A 5 22.25 -2.97 10.43
N LEU A 6 22.93 -2.21 9.56
CA LEU A 6 22.32 -1.31 8.59
C LEU A 6 22.67 -1.80 7.18
N CYS A 7 21.66 -1.94 6.34
CA CYS A 7 21.81 -2.23 4.92
C CYS A 7 21.10 -1.15 4.12
N THR A 8 21.74 -0.66 3.06
CA THR A 8 21.15 0.31 2.12
C THR A 8 21.06 -0.34 0.75
N TYR A 9 19.87 -0.29 0.15
CA TYR A 9 19.61 -0.81 -1.18
C TYR A 9 19.12 0.32 -2.09
N GLU A 10 19.78 0.49 -3.23
CA GLU A 10 19.42 1.48 -4.24
C GLU A 10 18.76 0.77 -5.43
N PHE A 11 17.45 0.93 -5.57
CA PHE A 11 16.68 0.38 -6.69
C PHE A 11 16.73 1.33 -7.90
N LYS A 12 17.19 0.85 -9.06
CA LYS A 12 17.46 1.69 -10.25
C LYS A 12 16.54 1.46 -11.44
N ASP A 13 15.69 0.42 -11.42
CA ASP A 13 14.93 0.03 -12.62
C ASP A 13 13.79 1.00 -12.92
N TYR A 14 13.09 1.48 -11.89
CA TYR A 14 12.02 2.47 -12.02
C TYR A 14 11.81 3.27 -10.74
N GLY A 15 11.07 4.38 -10.85
CA GLY A 15 10.72 5.24 -9.72
C GLY A 15 9.29 5.75 -9.77
N ALA A 16 9.02 6.77 -8.95
CA ALA A 16 7.68 7.34 -8.81
C ALA A 16 7.10 7.86 -10.13
N ALA A 17 7.92 8.42 -11.02
CA ALA A 17 7.46 8.93 -12.32
C ALA A 17 6.82 7.82 -13.19
N HIS A 18 7.43 6.64 -13.22
CA HIS A 18 6.91 5.48 -13.95
C HIS A 18 5.61 4.96 -13.34
N LEU A 19 5.52 4.88 -12.01
CA LEU A 19 4.30 4.41 -11.34
C LEU A 19 3.14 5.41 -11.52
N ARG A 20 3.43 6.71 -11.51
CA ARG A 20 2.44 7.77 -11.79
C ARG A 20 1.94 7.73 -13.23
N SER A 21 2.78 7.44 -14.23
CA SER A 21 2.32 7.31 -15.62
C SER A 21 1.34 6.13 -15.79
N GLN A 22 1.44 5.12 -14.93
CA GLN A 22 0.49 4.00 -14.85
C GLN A 22 -0.71 4.25 -13.93
N LYS A 23 -0.89 5.47 -13.41
CA LYS A 23 -1.94 5.85 -12.45
C LYS A 23 -1.92 4.98 -11.18
N ARG A 24 -0.73 4.60 -10.71
CA ARG A 24 -0.54 3.81 -9.49
C ARG A 24 0.08 4.67 -8.38
N PRO A 25 -0.50 4.68 -7.17
CA PRO A 25 0.07 5.41 -6.04
C PRO A 25 1.38 4.74 -5.60
N HIS A 26 2.51 5.39 -5.90
CA HIS A 26 3.86 4.85 -5.68
C HIS A 26 4.12 4.40 -4.24
N GLN A 27 3.77 5.19 -3.23
CA GLN A 27 3.93 4.81 -1.81
C GLN A 27 3.21 3.49 -1.50
N SER A 28 1.94 3.35 -1.91
CA SER A 28 1.18 2.11 -1.69
C SER A 28 1.73 0.92 -2.47
N ILE A 29 2.25 1.13 -3.68
CA ILE A 29 2.91 0.05 -4.44
C ILE A 29 4.15 -0.44 -3.71
N PHE A 30 5.02 0.48 -3.28
CA PHE A 30 6.22 0.12 -2.52
C PHE A 30 5.88 -0.58 -1.21
N GLN A 31 4.82 -0.15 -0.52
CA GLN A 31 4.38 -0.84 0.68
C GLN A 31 3.97 -2.29 0.39
N MET A 32 3.23 -2.55 -0.70
CA MET A 32 2.87 -3.93 -1.07
C MET A 32 4.10 -4.78 -1.44
N ILE A 33 5.12 -4.19 -2.08
CA ILE A 33 6.39 -4.88 -2.35
C ILE A 33 7.05 -5.33 -1.04
N ILE A 34 7.09 -4.44 -0.03
CA ILE A 34 7.62 -4.76 1.30
C ILE A 34 6.80 -5.89 1.95
N GLN A 35 5.47 -5.83 1.89
CA GLN A 35 4.62 -6.86 2.53
C GLN A 35 4.78 -8.24 1.89
N VAL A 36 4.92 -8.31 0.56
CA VAL A 36 5.21 -9.57 -0.14
C VAL A 36 6.60 -10.07 0.25
N ALA A 37 7.61 -9.20 0.30
CA ALA A 37 8.97 -9.57 0.70
C ALA A 37 9.05 -10.08 2.15
N VAL A 38 8.34 -9.43 3.08
CA VAL A 38 8.22 -9.87 4.49
C VAL A 38 7.56 -11.24 4.57
N CYS A 39 6.43 -11.43 3.86
CA CYS A 39 5.75 -12.73 3.83
C CYS A 39 6.66 -13.83 3.27
N ARG A 40 7.40 -13.56 2.19
CA ARG A 40 8.41 -14.49 1.63
C ARG A 40 9.52 -14.83 2.60
N HIS A 41 10.00 -13.84 3.35
CA HIS A 41 11.13 -14.02 4.23
C HIS A 41 10.77 -14.77 5.52
N PHE A 42 9.62 -14.45 6.12
CA PHE A 42 9.20 -15.01 7.41
C PHE A 42 8.14 -16.12 7.31
N GLY A 43 7.49 -16.28 6.15
CA GLY A 43 6.36 -17.21 5.94
C GLY A 43 5.01 -16.68 6.41
N TYR A 44 4.97 -15.47 7.00
CA TYR A 44 3.75 -14.80 7.44
C TYR A 44 3.92 -13.28 7.44
N ASN A 45 2.80 -12.56 7.48
CA ASN A 45 2.81 -11.11 7.62
C ASN A 45 2.75 -10.70 9.10
N THR A 46 3.80 -10.03 9.60
CA THR A 46 3.81 -9.40 10.92
C THR A 46 3.02 -8.09 10.92
N MET A 47 2.64 -7.59 12.11
CA MET A 47 2.13 -6.22 12.23
C MET A 47 3.11 -5.24 11.57
N SER A 48 2.58 -4.37 10.71
CA SER A 48 3.37 -3.37 9.99
C SER A 48 2.70 -2.02 10.16
N LEU A 49 3.42 -1.06 10.71
CA LEU A 49 2.93 0.30 10.89
C LEU A 49 3.45 1.17 9.77
N ASP A 50 2.58 2.00 9.22
CA ASP A 50 2.96 3.10 8.34
C ASP A 50 2.44 4.42 8.94
N VAL A 51 2.98 5.53 8.47
CA VAL A 51 2.87 6.85 9.10
C VAL A 51 2.33 7.85 8.09
N VAL A 52 1.26 8.54 8.45
CA VAL A 52 0.65 9.60 7.65
C VAL A 52 0.80 10.94 8.33
N GLY A 53 1.04 12.00 7.54
CA GLY A 53 1.12 13.37 8.04
C GLY A 53 -0.26 13.91 8.38
N LEU A 54 -0.38 14.60 9.52
CA LEU A 54 -1.60 15.27 9.96
C LEU A 54 -1.52 16.80 9.83
N ARG A 55 -0.69 17.29 8.91
CA ARG A 55 -0.34 18.73 8.78
C ARG A 55 -1.51 19.65 8.42
N GLN A 56 -2.65 19.10 7.98
CA GLN A 56 -3.90 19.85 7.82
C GLN A 56 -4.50 20.35 9.13
N PHE A 57 -4.15 19.72 10.25
CA PHE A 57 -4.66 20.14 11.55
C PHE A 57 -3.66 21.10 12.21
N LEU A 58 -4.16 22.09 12.95
CA LEU A 58 -3.32 22.98 13.74
C LEU A 58 -2.50 22.13 14.73
N HIS A 59 -1.16 22.27 14.65
CA HIS A 59 -0.20 21.43 15.40
C HIS A 59 -0.25 19.93 15.10
N GLY A 60 -0.86 19.54 13.99
CA GLY A 60 -0.92 18.14 13.56
C GLY A 60 0.47 17.58 13.28
N ARG A 61 0.74 16.39 13.83
CA ARG A 61 2.02 15.68 13.67
C ARG A 61 1.85 14.55 12.66
N VAL A 62 1.71 13.34 13.16
CA VAL A 62 1.56 12.12 12.38
C VAL A 62 0.56 11.19 13.04
N GLN A 63 -0.04 10.33 12.24
CA GLN A 63 -0.83 9.19 12.72
C GLN A 63 -0.22 7.91 12.17
N THR A 64 -0.17 6.87 13.00
CA THR A 64 0.22 5.54 12.58
C THR A 64 -1.00 4.70 12.27
N PHE A 65 -0.94 3.87 11.24
CA PHE A 65 -1.98 2.90 10.94
C PHE A 65 -1.36 1.53 10.63
N ASN A 66 -2.13 0.47 10.88
CA ASN A 66 -1.69 -0.89 10.57
C ASN A 66 -1.95 -1.19 9.09
N VAL A 67 -0.90 -1.56 8.37
CA VAL A 67 -0.95 -1.91 6.95
C VAL A 67 -1.59 -3.30 6.74
N GLN A 68 -1.59 -4.16 7.75
CA GLN A 68 -2.14 -5.53 7.64
C GLN A 68 -3.66 -5.53 7.60
N THR A 69 -4.23 -5.27 6.42
CA THR A 69 -5.65 -5.48 6.14
C THR A 69 -5.87 -6.85 5.50
N ALA A 70 -7.11 -7.35 5.54
CA ALA A 70 -7.46 -8.62 4.87
C ALA A 70 -7.09 -8.64 3.38
N LYS A 71 -7.14 -7.47 2.70
CA LYS A 71 -6.76 -7.34 1.29
C LYS A 71 -5.25 -7.47 1.09
N VAL A 72 -4.46 -6.91 2.00
CA VAL A 72 -2.99 -7.04 1.98
C VAL A 72 -2.60 -8.50 2.23
N ALA A 73 -3.21 -9.16 3.21
CA ALA A 73 -2.99 -10.58 3.48
C ALA A 73 -3.34 -11.46 2.25
N ALA A 74 -4.48 -11.22 1.60
CA ALA A 74 -4.87 -11.93 0.39
C ALA A 74 -3.89 -11.70 -0.78
N CYS A 75 -3.40 -10.47 -0.95
CA CYS A 75 -2.38 -10.15 -1.95
C CYS A 75 -1.06 -10.88 -1.67
N CYS A 76 -0.62 -10.96 -0.41
CA CYS A 76 0.60 -11.67 -0.03
C CYS A 76 0.46 -13.17 -0.23
N ALA A 77 -0.64 -13.78 0.21
CA ALA A 77 -0.92 -15.20 -0.03
C ALA A 77 -0.93 -15.54 -1.53
N ALA A 78 -1.50 -14.67 -2.36
CA ALA A 78 -1.57 -14.88 -3.80
C ALA A 78 -0.26 -14.65 -4.56
N ALA A 79 0.68 -13.90 -3.98
CA ALA A 79 2.00 -13.72 -4.54
C ALA A 79 2.86 -15.00 -4.45
N GLU A 80 2.59 -15.85 -3.46
CA GLU A 80 3.26 -17.14 -3.26
C GLU A 80 2.51 -18.33 -3.90
N GLY A 81 1.18 -18.23 -4.06
CA GLY A 81 0.37 -19.33 -4.58
C GLY A 81 0.57 -19.57 -6.09
N GLU A 82 1.10 -20.74 -6.46
CA GLU A 82 1.31 -21.15 -7.87
C GLU A 82 -0.01 -21.31 -8.66
N ALA A 83 -1.11 -21.63 -7.97
CA ALA A 83 -2.40 -21.91 -8.60
C ALA A 83 -3.18 -20.66 -9.06
N ILE A 84 -2.72 -19.46 -8.73
CA ILE A 84 -3.46 -18.21 -8.98
C ILE A 84 -3.01 -17.57 -10.29
N GLY A 85 -3.97 -17.35 -11.20
CA GLY A 85 -3.72 -16.73 -12.50
C GLY A 85 -3.25 -15.29 -12.41
N ALA A 86 -2.50 -14.83 -13.42
CA ALA A 86 -1.92 -13.48 -13.46
C ALA A 86 -2.97 -12.35 -13.31
N MET A 87 -4.16 -12.54 -13.87
CA MET A 87 -5.26 -11.57 -13.77
C MET A 87 -5.79 -11.45 -12.34
N GLU A 88 -5.93 -12.57 -11.64
CA GLU A 88 -6.39 -12.61 -10.26
C GLU A 88 -5.36 -11.97 -9.32
N ARG A 89 -4.07 -12.28 -9.50
CA ARG A 89 -2.98 -11.59 -8.77
C ARG A 89 -3.01 -10.08 -8.98
N LYS A 90 -3.23 -9.63 -10.21
CA LYS A 90 -3.36 -8.20 -10.53
C LYS A 90 -4.57 -7.56 -9.83
N CYS A 91 -5.69 -8.28 -9.74
CA CYS A 91 -6.89 -7.82 -9.03
C CYS A 91 -6.62 -7.68 -7.52
N LEU A 92 -6.02 -8.70 -6.91
CA LEU A 92 -5.67 -8.70 -5.48
C LEU A 92 -4.67 -7.60 -5.15
N LEU A 93 -3.65 -7.41 -5.99
CA LEU A 93 -2.71 -6.28 -5.87
C LEU A 93 -3.45 -4.94 -5.93
N GLY A 94 -4.34 -4.76 -6.91
CA GLY A 94 -5.15 -3.54 -7.02
C GLY A 94 -6.01 -3.28 -5.77
N GLY A 95 -6.62 -4.33 -5.23
CA GLY A 95 -7.42 -4.27 -4.00
C GLY A 95 -6.60 -3.86 -2.79
N ALA A 96 -5.41 -4.45 -2.61
CA ALA A 96 -4.50 -4.15 -1.51
C ALA A 96 -3.92 -2.74 -1.62
N VAL A 97 -3.48 -2.32 -2.81
CA VAL A 97 -3.01 -0.96 -3.10
C VAL A 97 -4.09 0.08 -2.79
N LYS A 98 -5.34 -0.18 -3.22
CA LYS A 98 -6.47 0.71 -2.90
C LYS A 98 -6.77 0.75 -1.41
N SER A 99 -6.65 -0.39 -0.70
CA SER A 99 -6.81 -0.45 0.75
C SER A 99 -5.80 0.45 1.46
N HIS A 100 -4.53 0.38 1.07
CA HIS A 100 -3.46 1.18 1.65
C HIS A 100 -3.61 2.66 1.30
N ALA A 101 -3.85 2.96 0.01
CA ALA A 101 -3.96 4.34 -0.46
C ALA A 101 -5.07 5.12 0.24
N ARG A 102 -6.16 4.46 0.67
CA ARG A 102 -7.24 5.12 1.44
C ARG A 102 -6.76 5.71 2.76
N GLU A 103 -5.77 5.10 3.39
CA GLU A 103 -5.23 5.57 4.67
C GLU A 103 -4.17 6.67 4.48
N VAL A 104 -3.46 6.65 3.34
CA VAL A 104 -2.32 7.53 3.06
C VAL A 104 -2.70 8.85 2.35
N MET A 105 -3.93 9.00 1.85
CA MET A 105 -4.34 10.21 1.13
C MET A 105 -4.16 11.48 1.98
N GLU A 106 -3.41 12.45 1.43
CA GLU A 106 -3.16 13.75 2.04
C GLU A 106 -4.28 14.77 1.73
N PRO A 107 -4.53 15.75 2.62
CA PRO A 107 -5.43 16.87 2.40
C PRO A 107 -4.89 17.83 1.33
N GLY A 108 -5.69 18.05 0.27
CA GLY A 108 -5.32 18.87 -0.90
C GLY A 108 -5.33 18.08 -2.21
N GLU A 109 -5.36 16.76 -2.13
CA GLU A 109 -5.82 15.90 -3.24
C GLU A 109 -7.37 15.96 -3.24
N GLU A 110 -7.96 16.41 -4.35
CA GLU A 110 -9.41 16.51 -4.47
C GLU A 110 -10.04 15.11 -4.30
N ARG A 111 -11.19 15.02 -3.60
CA ARG A 111 -11.93 13.75 -3.55
C ARG A 111 -12.14 13.29 -4.99
N PRO A 112 -11.77 12.04 -5.35
CA PRO A 112 -12.09 11.55 -6.69
C PRO A 112 -13.59 11.70 -6.90
N ALA A 113 -14.01 12.31 -8.01
CA ALA A 113 -15.43 12.60 -8.31
C ALA A 113 -16.36 11.38 -8.18
N LEU A 114 -15.79 10.17 -8.18
CA LEU A 114 -16.47 8.93 -7.83
C LEU A 114 -17.19 8.95 -6.48
N TYR A 115 -16.70 9.68 -5.48
CA TYR A 115 -17.35 9.77 -4.16
C TYR A 115 -18.53 10.74 -4.12
N ASP A 116 -18.68 11.57 -5.16
CA ASP A 116 -19.81 12.46 -5.37
C ASP A 116 -20.83 11.86 -6.36
N ASP A 117 -20.55 10.65 -6.90
CA ASP A 117 -21.45 9.93 -7.79
C ASP A 117 -22.69 9.43 -7.01
N PRO A 118 -23.93 9.73 -7.48
CA PRO A 118 -25.17 9.24 -6.88
C PRO A 118 -25.26 7.71 -6.77
N VAL A 119 -24.47 6.97 -7.54
CA VAL A 119 -24.37 5.51 -7.45
C VAL A 119 -23.58 5.08 -6.21
N TYR A 120 -22.55 5.83 -5.82
CA TYR A 120 -21.74 5.52 -4.64
C TYR A 120 -22.54 5.65 -3.33
N SER A 121 -23.45 6.62 -3.26
CA SER A 121 -24.33 6.83 -2.08
C SER A 121 -25.43 5.77 -1.93
N ARG A 122 -25.74 5.02 -2.99
CA ARG A 122 -26.73 3.93 -2.98
C ARG A 122 -26.15 2.57 -2.58
N ALA A 123 -24.83 2.43 -2.57
CA ALA A 123 -24.13 1.17 -2.29
C ALA A 123 -23.65 1.06 -0.83
N LYS A 124 -24.20 1.91 0.07
CA LYS A 124 -24.01 1.82 1.53
C LYS A 124 -24.95 0.79 2.14
#